data_AF-A0A6I3GIU6-F1
#
_entry.id   AF-A0A6I3GIU6-F1
#
_cell.length_a   1.000
_cell.length_b   1.000
_cell.length_c   1.000
_cell.angle_alpha   90.00
_cell.angle_beta   90.00
_cell.angle_gamma   90.00
#
_symmetry.space_group_name_H-M   'P 1'
#
loop_
_entity.id
_entity.type
_entity.pdbx_description
1 polymer ?
#
loop_
_entity_poly.entity_id
_entity_poly.type
_entity_poly.pdbx_seq_one_letter_code
_entity_poly.pdbx_strand_id
1 'polypeptide(L)'
;MLAIVAPGQGAQTPGFLEPWLELPRTQPLLQWWSAVSGLDLIHYGTKADAEEIRDTAIAQPLLVAAGLIGGISLFPHPSDAFQKLSVVAGHSVGELTAAAGARAITAESAMVLVRERGLAMASASAAHPTGMSAVLGGDRDEVLAAIAAYGLTAANDNGAGQIVAAGDLEALAKFGENPPASARVRALSVAGAFHTEYMSSAVARMQDLARSVTVHDPRVKVISNKDGAIVHHGRDVLDRIVGQIANPVRWDLCMRTLEDLGVTAIIEMPPAGTLIGLIKRALPGVETLALKTPEDIPAALDLIARHGRPSTLIDQPTWRMLVAPFAGTFHRDAELGDEIARDASVGRVVAKRENTEITAPHGGVIIEWLAEEGDPVSPGQPLVRLHPTGELPGGDH
;
A
#
# COMPACT_ATOMS: atom_id res chain seq x y z
N MET A 1 0.28 -11.84 -14.50
CA MET A 1 0.22 -11.39 -13.09
C MET A 1 -0.64 -10.14 -13.01
N LEU A 2 -1.45 -10.00 -11.96
CA LEU A 2 -2.34 -8.85 -11.75
C LEU A 2 -1.76 -7.91 -10.69
N ALA A 3 -1.78 -6.61 -11.00
CA ALA A 3 -1.51 -5.56 -10.02
C ALA A 3 -2.73 -4.69 -9.74
N ILE A 4 -2.84 -4.21 -8.50
CA ILE A 4 -3.75 -3.13 -8.14
C ILE A 4 -2.94 -1.87 -7.87
N VAL A 5 -3.36 -0.75 -8.44
CA VAL A 5 -2.80 0.56 -8.17
C VAL A 5 -3.84 1.51 -7.58
N ALA A 6 -3.45 2.33 -6.62
CA ALA A 6 -4.33 3.35 -6.03
C ALA A 6 -3.88 4.76 -6.43
N PRO A 7 -4.80 5.63 -6.87
CA PRO A 7 -4.47 6.99 -7.33
C PRO A 7 -4.04 7.92 -6.20
N GLY A 8 -3.39 9.01 -6.59
CA GLY A 8 -3.01 10.11 -5.71
C GLY A 8 -3.98 11.30 -5.78
N GLN A 9 -3.61 12.39 -5.11
CA GLN A 9 -4.37 13.64 -5.14
C GLN A 9 -4.43 14.25 -6.54
N GLY A 10 -5.60 14.78 -6.91
CA GLY A 10 -5.91 15.31 -8.24
C GLY A 10 -6.75 14.37 -9.10
N ALA A 11 -7.00 13.14 -8.64
CA ALA A 11 -7.89 12.19 -9.31
C ALA A 11 -9.37 12.36 -8.91
N GLN A 12 -9.65 13.01 -7.77
CA GLN A 12 -11.01 13.22 -7.28
C GLN A 12 -11.78 14.26 -8.12
N THR A 13 -13.07 14.00 -8.34
CA THR A 13 -14.00 14.91 -9.01
C THR A 13 -15.30 15.00 -8.19
N PRO A 14 -16.07 16.10 -8.27
CA PRO A 14 -17.34 16.21 -7.55
C PRO A 14 -18.27 15.02 -7.84
N GLY A 15 -18.94 14.53 -6.81
CA GLY A 15 -19.91 13.43 -6.95
C GLY A 15 -19.33 12.04 -7.20
N PHE A 16 -18.01 11.85 -7.21
CA PHE A 16 -17.42 10.58 -7.66
C PHE A 16 -17.77 9.37 -6.77
N LEU A 17 -18.17 9.58 -5.51
CA LEU A 17 -18.64 8.52 -4.61
C LEU A 17 -20.16 8.25 -4.72
N GLU A 18 -20.93 9.06 -5.46
CA GLU A 18 -22.40 8.89 -5.55
C GLU A 18 -22.81 7.48 -6.03
N PRO A 19 -22.27 6.95 -7.15
CA PRO A 19 -22.66 5.62 -7.62
C PRO A 19 -22.29 4.51 -6.63
N TRP A 20 -21.24 4.70 -5.84
CA TRP A 20 -20.76 3.70 -4.89
C TRP A 20 -21.70 3.52 -3.70
N LEU A 21 -22.51 4.52 -3.36
CA LEU A 21 -23.49 4.45 -2.27
C LEU A 21 -24.65 3.48 -2.56
N GLU A 22 -24.87 3.11 -3.82
CA GLU A 22 -25.88 2.13 -4.21
C GLU A 22 -25.52 0.71 -3.76
N LEU A 23 -24.24 0.44 -3.47
CA LEU A 23 -23.79 -0.84 -2.96
C LEU A 23 -24.13 -0.98 -1.46
N PRO A 24 -24.78 -2.09 -1.03
CA PRO A 24 -25.34 -2.21 0.32
C PRO A 24 -24.37 -2.01 1.49
N ARG A 25 -23.06 -2.22 1.29
CA ARG A 25 -22.04 -2.10 2.33
C ARG A 25 -21.34 -0.74 2.37
N THR A 26 -21.46 0.08 1.33
CA THR A 26 -20.66 1.30 1.19
C THR A 26 -21.05 2.35 2.21
N GLN A 27 -22.33 2.67 2.34
CA GLN A 27 -22.77 3.74 3.24
C GLN A 27 -22.40 3.48 4.71
N PRO A 28 -22.63 2.27 5.30
CA PRO A 28 -22.17 1.98 6.65
C PRO A 28 -20.65 2.08 6.84
N LEU A 29 -19.86 1.64 5.85
CA LEU A 29 -18.39 1.76 5.89
C LEU A 29 -17.94 3.22 5.86
N LEU A 30 -18.52 4.03 4.96
CA LEU A 30 -18.20 5.46 4.89
C LEU A 30 -18.64 6.19 6.16
N GLN A 31 -19.77 5.84 6.77
CA GLN A 31 -20.17 6.40 8.08
C GLN A 31 -19.15 6.05 9.17
N TRP A 32 -18.71 4.79 9.24
CA TRP A 32 -17.70 4.36 10.19
C TRP A 32 -16.36 5.09 9.98
N TRP A 33 -15.87 5.13 8.75
CA TRP A 33 -14.63 5.85 8.43
C TRP A 33 -14.76 7.36 8.57
N SER A 34 -15.96 7.92 8.41
CA SER A 34 -16.22 9.33 8.73
C SER A 34 -16.04 9.61 10.21
N ALA A 35 -16.56 8.71 11.06
CA ALA A 35 -16.37 8.81 12.51
C ALA A 35 -14.89 8.66 12.92
N VAL A 36 -14.17 7.69 12.33
CA VAL A 36 -12.76 7.43 12.63
C VAL A 36 -11.84 8.56 12.14
N SER A 37 -12.12 9.15 10.97
CA SER A 37 -11.33 10.25 10.40
C SER A 37 -11.81 11.64 10.82
N GLY A 38 -12.95 11.76 11.50
CA GLY A 38 -13.55 13.05 11.86
C GLY A 38 -13.88 13.92 10.64
N LEU A 39 -14.24 13.31 9.51
CA LEU A 39 -14.57 13.98 8.24
C LEU A 39 -15.82 13.35 7.63
N ASP A 40 -16.80 14.15 7.20
CA ASP A 40 -18.01 13.61 6.54
C ASP A 40 -17.70 13.16 5.09
N LEU A 41 -17.22 11.92 4.95
CA LEU A 41 -16.82 11.36 3.66
C LEU A 41 -17.99 11.24 2.68
N ILE A 42 -19.21 11.09 3.18
CA ILE A 42 -20.40 10.99 2.33
C ILE A 42 -20.70 12.37 1.74
N HIS A 43 -20.75 13.41 2.56
CA HIS A 43 -20.97 14.77 2.08
C HIS A 43 -19.90 15.17 1.06
N TYR A 44 -18.63 15.04 1.42
CA TYR A 44 -17.53 15.47 0.54
C TYR A 44 -17.36 14.58 -0.70
N GLY A 45 -17.77 13.32 -0.64
CA GLY A 45 -17.76 12.41 -1.78
C GLY A 45 -18.89 12.63 -2.78
N THR A 46 -19.95 13.33 -2.40
CA THR A 46 -21.20 13.40 -3.17
C THR A 46 -21.69 14.81 -3.48
N LYS A 47 -21.72 15.69 -2.48
CA LYS A 47 -22.34 17.02 -2.58
C LYS A 47 -21.34 18.16 -2.67
N ALA A 48 -20.15 17.98 -2.13
CA ALA A 48 -19.12 19.00 -2.17
C ALA A 48 -18.67 19.31 -3.60
N ASP A 49 -18.36 20.57 -3.83
CA ASP A 49 -17.90 21.05 -5.13
C ASP A 49 -16.40 20.81 -5.35
N ALA A 50 -15.91 21.23 -6.52
CA ALA A 50 -14.51 21.03 -6.91
C ALA A 50 -13.51 21.81 -6.04
N GLU A 51 -13.90 22.95 -5.48
CA GLU A 51 -13.04 23.77 -4.62
C GLU A 51 -12.92 23.14 -3.23
N GLU A 52 -14.02 22.64 -2.67
CA GLU A 52 -14.05 21.96 -1.37
C GLU A 52 -13.18 20.69 -1.38
N ILE A 53 -13.35 19.83 -2.39
CA ILE A 53 -12.57 18.58 -2.50
C ILE A 53 -11.15 18.79 -3.03
N ARG A 54 -10.76 20.04 -3.32
CA ARG A 54 -9.37 20.40 -3.61
C ARG A 54 -8.55 20.60 -2.34
N ASP A 55 -9.20 20.92 -1.21
CA ASP A 55 -8.54 21.01 0.08
C ASP A 55 -7.83 19.69 0.38
N THR A 56 -6.53 19.77 0.65
CA THR A 56 -5.67 18.61 0.89
C THR A 56 -6.10 17.81 2.12
N ALA A 57 -6.67 18.48 3.14
CA ALA A 57 -7.18 17.83 4.33
C ALA A 57 -8.48 17.05 4.08
N ILE A 58 -9.19 17.32 2.98
CA ILE A 58 -10.42 16.66 2.55
C ILE A 58 -10.12 15.61 1.46
N ALA A 59 -9.36 15.99 0.44
CA ALA A 59 -9.05 15.16 -0.72
C ALA A 59 -8.38 13.83 -0.32
N GLN A 60 -7.39 13.88 0.57
CA GLN A 60 -6.61 12.69 0.92
C GLN A 60 -7.47 11.59 1.56
N PRO A 61 -8.26 11.86 2.63
CA PRO A 61 -9.18 10.87 3.18
C PRO A 61 -10.20 10.33 2.18
N LEU A 62 -10.76 11.19 1.30
CA LEU A 62 -11.71 10.75 0.27
C LEU A 62 -11.09 9.72 -0.69
N LEU A 63 -9.86 9.97 -1.14
CA LEU A 63 -9.15 9.08 -2.07
C LEU A 63 -8.86 7.71 -1.44
N VAL A 64 -8.43 7.70 -0.17
CA VAL A 64 -8.19 6.45 0.54
C VAL A 64 -9.49 5.69 0.76
N ALA A 65 -10.54 6.35 1.24
CA ALA A 65 -11.85 5.74 1.46
C ALA A 65 -12.40 5.12 0.17
N ALA A 66 -12.35 5.85 -0.95
CA ALA A 66 -12.82 5.36 -2.24
C ALA A 66 -12.01 4.15 -2.75
N GLY A 67 -10.69 4.21 -2.60
CA GLY A 67 -9.82 3.09 -2.96
C GLY A 67 -10.13 1.83 -2.13
N LEU A 68 -10.41 1.99 -0.84
CA LEU A 68 -10.82 0.89 0.04
C LEU A 68 -12.19 0.34 -0.33
N ILE A 69 -13.18 1.18 -0.66
CA ILE A 69 -14.48 0.73 -1.16
C ILE A 69 -14.31 -0.08 -2.46
N GLY A 70 -13.49 0.39 -3.39
CA GLY A 70 -13.18 -0.35 -4.62
C GLY A 70 -12.58 -1.71 -4.32
N GLY A 71 -11.57 -1.78 -3.44
CA GLY A 71 -10.94 -3.03 -3.01
C GLY A 71 -11.93 -4.01 -2.36
N ILE A 72 -12.76 -3.55 -1.43
CA ILE A 72 -13.78 -4.38 -0.76
C ILE A 72 -14.84 -4.87 -1.74
N SER A 73 -15.19 -4.06 -2.74
CA SER A 73 -16.18 -4.41 -3.76
C SER A 73 -15.67 -5.51 -4.69
N LEU A 74 -14.37 -5.52 -5.00
CA LEU A 74 -13.75 -6.57 -5.82
C LEU A 74 -13.38 -7.83 -5.02
N PHE A 75 -13.05 -7.67 -3.73
CA PHE A 75 -12.64 -8.76 -2.84
C PHE A 75 -13.40 -8.69 -1.50
N PRO A 76 -14.65 -9.17 -1.44
CA PRO A 76 -15.46 -9.10 -0.23
C PRO A 76 -14.83 -9.80 0.97
N HIS A 77 -14.05 -10.86 0.73
CA HIS A 77 -13.19 -11.47 1.74
C HIS A 77 -11.71 -11.18 1.45
N PRO A 78 -10.93 -10.66 2.42
CA PRO A 78 -9.53 -10.29 2.21
C PRO A 78 -8.63 -11.43 1.69
N SER A 79 -8.93 -12.68 2.03
CA SER A 79 -8.16 -13.83 1.50
C SER A 79 -8.31 -14.03 0.00
N ASP A 80 -9.43 -13.59 -0.59
CA ASP A 80 -9.69 -13.73 -2.03
C ASP A 80 -8.70 -12.90 -2.82
N ALA A 81 -8.36 -11.72 -2.29
CA ALA A 81 -7.36 -10.82 -2.87
C ALA A 81 -5.98 -11.49 -2.91
N PHE A 82 -5.56 -12.14 -1.81
CA PHE A 82 -4.20 -12.72 -1.72
C PHE A 82 -3.98 -13.83 -2.76
N GLN A 83 -5.01 -14.62 -3.05
CA GLN A 83 -4.93 -15.68 -4.05
C GLN A 83 -4.95 -15.16 -5.51
N LYS A 84 -5.24 -13.87 -5.71
CA LYS A 84 -5.45 -13.29 -7.05
C LYS A 84 -4.54 -12.10 -7.35
N LEU A 85 -3.94 -11.48 -6.35
CA LEU A 85 -3.09 -10.30 -6.52
C LEU A 85 -1.62 -10.67 -6.37
N SER A 86 -0.83 -10.25 -7.33
CA SER A 86 0.61 -10.46 -7.30
C SER A 86 1.33 -9.31 -6.58
N VAL A 87 0.85 -8.08 -6.78
CA VAL A 87 1.47 -6.85 -6.27
C VAL A 87 0.46 -5.71 -6.14
N VAL A 88 0.69 -4.81 -5.19
CA VAL A 88 -0.03 -3.54 -5.03
C VAL A 88 0.94 -2.38 -4.99
N ALA A 89 0.50 -1.23 -5.49
CA ALA A 89 1.20 0.04 -5.39
C ALA A 89 0.19 1.18 -5.24
N GLY A 90 0.65 2.35 -4.81
CA GLY A 90 -0.19 3.53 -4.84
C GLY A 90 0.63 4.76 -5.15
N HIS A 91 0.02 5.77 -5.76
CA HIS A 91 0.69 7.03 -6.03
C HIS A 91 0.45 7.99 -4.87
N SER A 92 1.53 8.35 -4.19
CA SER A 92 1.51 9.21 -3.03
C SER A 92 0.53 8.76 -1.93
N VAL A 93 -0.56 9.51 -1.70
CA VAL A 93 -1.59 9.12 -0.73
C VAL A 93 -2.15 7.72 -0.99
N GLY A 94 -2.14 7.26 -2.26
CA GLY A 94 -2.53 5.91 -2.63
C GLY A 94 -1.69 4.81 -1.96
N GLU A 95 -0.46 5.09 -1.49
CA GLU A 95 0.33 4.10 -0.75
C GLU A 95 -0.37 3.66 0.56
N LEU A 96 -1.20 4.51 1.18
CA LEU A 96 -2.01 4.13 2.34
C LEU A 96 -3.11 3.13 1.95
N THR A 97 -3.75 3.34 0.79
CA THR A 97 -4.71 2.37 0.22
C THR A 97 -4.03 1.04 -0.09
N ALA A 98 -2.84 1.09 -0.69
CA ALA A 98 -2.05 -0.11 -1.02
C ALA A 98 -1.61 -0.86 0.25
N ALA A 99 -1.12 -0.14 1.27
CA ALA A 99 -0.71 -0.73 2.55
C ALA A 99 -1.89 -1.40 3.28
N ALA A 100 -3.07 -0.77 3.29
CA ALA A 100 -4.27 -1.37 3.85
C ALA A 100 -4.76 -2.59 3.04
N GLY A 101 -4.74 -2.50 1.71
CA GLY A 101 -5.09 -3.61 0.81
C GLY A 101 -4.15 -4.82 0.96
N ALA A 102 -2.86 -4.58 1.20
CA ALA A 102 -1.87 -5.61 1.50
C ALA A 102 -1.90 -6.09 2.97
N ARG A 103 -2.78 -5.53 3.81
CA ARG A 103 -2.86 -5.78 5.26
C ARG A 103 -1.60 -5.44 6.06
N ALA A 104 -0.79 -4.50 5.57
CA ALA A 104 0.29 -3.94 6.38
C ALA A 104 -0.24 -3.08 7.54
N ILE A 105 -1.39 -2.43 7.32
CA ILE A 105 -2.16 -1.67 8.32
C ILE A 105 -3.66 -1.98 8.15
N THR A 106 -4.48 -1.63 9.15
CA THR A 106 -5.95 -1.75 9.03
C THR A 106 -6.54 -0.59 8.22
N ALA A 107 -7.76 -0.76 7.71
CA ALA A 107 -8.50 0.31 7.04
C ALA A 107 -8.71 1.52 7.98
N GLU A 108 -9.06 1.27 9.24
CA GLU A 108 -9.21 2.31 10.27
C GLU A 108 -7.91 3.06 10.49
N SER A 109 -6.78 2.34 10.61
CA SER A 109 -5.47 2.97 10.78
C SER A 109 -5.11 3.82 9.56
N ALA A 110 -5.40 3.34 8.35
CA ALA A 110 -5.20 4.10 7.13
C ALA A 110 -6.06 5.38 7.12
N MET A 111 -7.31 5.32 7.59
CA MET A 111 -8.21 6.49 7.68
C MET A 111 -7.78 7.51 8.74
N VAL A 112 -7.26 7.07 9.89
CA VAL A 112 -6.66 7.98 10.90
C VAL A 112 -5.39 8.62 10.34
N LEU A 113 -4.48 7.81 9.79
CA LEU A 113 -3.21 8.28 9.25
C LEU A 113 -3.41 9.26 8.10
N VAL A 114 -4.33 8.99 7.17
CA VAL A 114 -4.57 9.87 6.02
C VAL A 114 -5.19 11.20 6.44
N ARG A 115 -6.05 11.22 7.47
CA ARG A 115 -6.59 12.47 8.02
C ARG A 115 -5.47 13.34 8.56
N GLU A 116 -4.63 12.76 9.41
CA GLU A 116 -3.52 13.47 10.04
C GLU A 116 -2.47 13.89 9.00
N ARG A 117 -2.21 13.06 7.98
CA ARG A 117 -1.36 13.40 6.83
C ARG A 117 -1.89 14.61 6.08
N GLY A 118 -3.18 14.61 5.72
CA GLY A 118 -3.81 15.72 5.01
C GLY A 118 -3.76 17.03 5.78
N LEU A 119 -4.07 16.99 7.09
CA LEU A 119 -3.99 18.16 7.98
C LEU A 119 -2.55 18.67 8.14
N ALA A 120 -1.60 17.76 8.37
CA ALA A 120 -0.20 18.11 8.57
C ALA A 120 0.42 18.74 7.30
N MET A 121 0.13 18.16 6.13
CA MET A 121 0.59 18.70 4.84
C MET A 121 -0.06 20.06 4.54
N ALA A 122 -1.36 20.22 4.79
CA ALA A 122 -2.03 21.52 4.63
C ALA A 122 -1.40 22.60 5.53
N SER A 123 -1.11 22.25 6.79
CA SER A 123 -0.44 23.16 7.72
C SER A 123 0.99 23.50 7.29
N ALA A 124 1.74 22.55 6.76
CA ALA A 124 3.09 22.79 6.26
C ALA A 124 3.08 23.70 5.02
N SER A 125 2.13 23.47 4.12
CA SER A 125 1.91 24.31 2.93
C SER A 125 1.53 25.76 3.28
N ALA A 126 0.72 25.96 4.32
CA ALA A 126 0.34 27.32 4.75
C ALA A 126 1.51 28.14 5.32
N ALA A 127 2.61 27.50 5.71
CA ALA A 127 3.76 28.17 6.32
C ALA A 127 4.64 28.89 5.28
N HIS A 128 4.64 28.47 4.01
CA HIS A 128 5.49 29.03 2.97
C HIS A 128 4.75 29.14 1.63
N PRO A 129 4.93 30.24 0.87
CA PRO A 129 4.31 30.42 -0.45
C PRO A 129 4.98 29.51 -1.49
N THR A 130 4.56 28.24 -1.52
CA THR A 130 5.14 27.19 -2.37
C THR A 130 4.06 26.57 -3.26
N GLY A 131 4.48 25.81 -4.27
CA GLY A 131 3.56 25.15 -5.18
C GLY A 131 4.20 24.00 -5.96
N MET A 132 3.49 23.54 -6.98
CA MET A 132 3.96 22.50 -7.90
C MET A 132 3.57 22.83 -9.34
N SER A 133 4.41 22.44 -10.29
CA SER A 133 4.17 22.56 -11.74
C SER A 133 4.51 21.26 -12.45
N ALA A 134 3.58 20.73 -13.25
CA ALA A 134 3.84 19.61 -14.13
C ALA A 134 4.70 20.04 -15.32
N VAL A 135 5.73 19.26 -15.61
CA VAL A 135 6.62 19.35 -16.77
C VAL A 135 6.32 18.17 -17.69
N LEU A 136 5.83 18.48 -18.89
CA LEU A 136 5.34 17.50 -19.86
C LEU A 136 6.23 17.50 -21.10
N GLY A 137 6.86 16.37 -21.39
CA GLY A 137 7.83 16.23 -22.47
C GLY A 137 9.23 16.75 -22.10
N GLY A 138 10.09 16.89 -23.12
CA GLY A 138 11.51 17.18 -22.96
C GLY A 138 12.36 15.95 -22.67
N ASP A 139 13.67 16.11 -22.77
CA ASP A 139 14.62 15.10 -22.30
C ASP A 139 14.60 15.05 -20.77
N ARG A 140 14.60 13.83 -20.21
CA ARG A 140 14.43 13.64 -18.77
C ARG A 140 15.57 14.27 -17.98
N ASP A 141 16.82 14.08 -18.41
CA ASP A 141 17.98 14.52 -17.64
C ASP A 141 18.14 16.04 -17.76
N GLU A 142 17.83 16.61 -18.93
CA GLU A 142 17.73 18.07 -19.11
C GLU A 142 16.65 18.70 -18.23
N VAL A 143 15.46 18.08 -18.14
CA VAL A 143 14.37 18.54 -17.27
C VAL A 143 14.79 18.51 -15.80
N LEU A 144 15.39 17.41 -15.34
CA LEU A 144 15.85 17.29 -13.95
C LEU A 144 16.94 18.32 -13.61
N ALA A 145 17.91 18.52 -14.52
CA ALA A 145 18.95 19.52 -14.35
C ALA A 145 18.37 20.94 -14.30
N ALA A 146 17.41 21.25 -15.17
CA ALA A 146 16.75 22.54 -15.18
C ALA A 146 15.96 22.80 -13.89
N ILE A 147 15.16 21.83 -13.42
CA ILE A 147 14.44 21.94 -12.14
C ILE A 147 15.41 22.28 -11.00
N ALA A 148 16.52 21.54 -10.90
CA ALA A 148 17.53 21.77 -9.87
C ALA A 148 18.22 23.14 -10.00
N ALA A 149 18.48 23.63 -11.22
CA ALA A 149 19.10 24.92 -11.46
C ALA A 149 18.26 26.11 -10.97
N TYR A 150 16.94 25.96 -10.90
CA TYR A 150 16.03 26.93 -10.30
C TYR A 150 15.84 26.75 -8.79
N GLY A 151 16.58 25.83 -8.15
CA GLY A 151 16.40 25.51 -6.73
C GLY A 151 15.08 24.78 -6.43
N LEU A 152 14.47 24.16 -7.43
CA LEU A 152 13.26 23.37 -7.30
C LEU A 152 13.60 21.89 -7.11
N THR A 153 12.63 21.13 -6.61
CA THR A 153 12.73 19.67 -6.46
C THR A 153 11.84 18.99 -7.50
N ALA A 154 12.34 17.91 -8.13
CA ALA A 154 11.51 17.00 -8.91
C ALA A 154 10.68 16.12 -7.97
N ALA A 155 9.60 16.70 -7.43
CA ALA A 155 8.72 16.12 -6.41
C ALA A 155 8.01 14.84 -6.89
N ASN A 156 7.72 14.73 -8.18
CA ASN A 156 7.25 13.49 -8.77
C ASN A 156 8.01 13.20 -10.06
N ASP A 157 8.64 12.04 -10.15
CA ASP A 157 9.05 11.46 -11.43
C ASP A 157 8.02 10.38 -11.76
N ASN A 158 7.05 10.76 -12.60
CA ASN A 158 5.94 9.89 -12.96
C ASN A 158 6.27 8.96 -14.13
N GLY A 159 7.44 9.10 -14.74
CA GLY A 159 7.78 8.44 -15.98
C GLY A 159 6.91 8.90 -17.17
N ALA A 160 7.06 8.22 -18.31
CA ALA A 160 6.29 8.51 -19.53
C ALA A 160 6.27 10.00 -19.93
N GLY A 161 7.41 10.68 -19.76
CA GLY A 161 7.58 12.10 -20.09
C GLY A 161 6.86 13.08 -19.16
N GLN A 162 6.53 12.68 -17.93
CA GLN A 162 5.90 13.55 -16.94
C GLN A 162 6.74 13.62 -15.66
N ILE A 163 7.20 14.82 -15.33
CA ILE A 163 7.83 15.16 -14.05
C ILE A 163 7.03 16.30 -13.40
N VAL A 164 7.03 16.40 -12.08
CA VAL A 164 6.46 17.54 -11.35
C VAL A 164 7.57 18.26 -10.60
N ALA A 165 7.79 19.53 -10.96
CA ALA A 165 8.66 20.45 -10.23
C ALA A 165 7.90 21.05 -9.05
N ALA A 166 8.55 21.19 -7.89
CA ALA A 166 7.95 21.77 -6.70
C ALA A 166 8.95 22.63 -5.94
N GLY A 167 8.45 23.70 -5.32
CA GLY A 167 9.27 24.62 -4.53
C GLY A 167 8.61 25.98 -4.38
N ASP A 168 9.44 27.01 -4.24
CA ASP A 168 9.01 28.41 -4.13
C ASP A 168 8.22 28.87 -5.37
N LEU A 169 7.17 29.67 -5.16
CA LEU A 169 6.29 30.13 -6.24
C LEU A 169 6.99 31.06 -7.24
N GLU A 170 7.92 31.92 -6.80
CA GLU A 170 8.67 32.79 -7.72
C GLU A 170 9.64 31.97 -8.57
N ALA A 171 10.30 30.98 -7.97
CA ALA A 171 11.17 30.06 -8.70
C ALA A 171 10.38 29.25 -9.74
N LEU A 172 9.19 28.75 -9.39
CA LEU A 172 8.29 28.05 -10.31
C LEU A 172 7.80 28.96 -11.46
N ALA A 173 7.50 30.23 -11.19
CA ALA A 173 7.12 31.18 -12.22
C ALA A 173 8.24 31.39 -13.24
N LYS A 174 9.47 31.66 -12.76
CA LYS A 174 10.65 31.84 -13.63
C LYS A 174 10.99 30.58 -14.42
N PHE A 175 10.85 29.40 -13.81
CA PHE A 175 11.01 28.11 -14.49
C PHE A 175 9.94 27.91 -15.57
N GLY A 176 8.69 28.29 -15.30
CA GLY A 176 7.60 28.20 -16.26
C GLY A 176 7.74 29.13 -17.48
N GLU A 177 8.39 30.28 -17.32
CA GLU A 177 8.73 31.20 -18.42
C GLU A 177 9.84 30.66 -19.33
N ASN A 178 10.68 29.77 -18.81
CA ASN A 178 11.86 29.23 -19.51
C ASN A 178 11.86 27.70 -19.46
N PRO A 179 10.85 27.04 -20.05
CA PRO A 179 10.75 25.59 -19.99
C PRO A 179 11.90 24.93 -20.76
N PRO A 180 12.36 23.73 -20.33
CA PRO A 180 13.32 22.92 -21.09
C PRO A 180 12.86 22.67 -22.54
N ALA A 181 13.80 22.40 -23.44
CA ALA A 181 13.49 22.16 -24.84
C ALA A 181 12.45 21.03 -25.00
N SER A 182 11.45 21.27 -25.85
CA SER A 182 10.35 20.32 -26.09
C SER A 182 9.49 19.95 -24.87
N ALA A 183 9.64 20.65 -23.74
CA ALA A 183 8.81 20.52 -22.56
C ALA A 183 7.72 21.61 -22.49
N ARG A 184 6.63 21.31 -21.80
CA ARG A 184 5.59 22.29 -21.43
C ARG A 184 5.44 22.29 -19.92
N VAL A 185 5.41 23.47 -19.31
CA VAL A 185 5.22 23.62 -17.86
C VAL A 185 3.80 24.11 -17.59
N ARG A 186 3.13 23.48 -16.62
CA ARG A 186 1.77 23.83 -16.19
C ARG A 186 1.68 23.82 -14.66
N ALA A 187 1.28 24.95 -14.08
CA ALA A 187 1.00 25.03 -12.65
C ALA A 187 -0.10 24.04 -12.24
N LEU A 188 0.08 23.40 -11.09
CA LEU A 188 -0.90 22.49 -10.50
C LEU A 188 -1.69 23.22 -9.41
N SER A 189 -2.98 22.91 -9.32
CA SER A 189 -3.86 23.48 -8.30
C SER A 189 -3.76 22.67 -7.00
N VAL A 190 -2.65 22.86 -6.28
CA VAL A 190 -2.33 22.19 -5.01
C VAL A 190 -1.93 23.21 -3.95
N ALA A 191 -2.06 22.83 -2.67
CA ALA A 191 -1.85 23.74 -1.55
C ALA A 191 -0.39 24.16 -1.34
N GLY A 192 0.59 23.35 -1.76
CA GLY A 192 2.01 23.68 -1.61
C GLY A 192 2.95 22.68 -2.29
N ALA A 193 4.25 22.82 -2.05
CA ALA A 193 5.29 21.97 -2.62
C ALA A 193 5.39 20.59 -1.91
N PHE A 194 4.44 19.70 -2.20
CA PHE A 194 4.47 18.33 -1.67
C PHE A 194 5.71 17.55 -2.13
N HIS A 195 6.13 16.55 -1.35
CA HIS A 195 7.28 15.67 -1.68
C HIS A 195 8.62 16.42 -1.74
N THR A 196 8.73 17.48 -0.94
CA THR A 196 9.94 18.30 -0.77
C THR A 196 10.21 18.58 0.70
N GLU A 197 11.37 19.17 1.00
CA GLU A 197 11.75 19.58 2.35
C GLU A 197 10.75 20.54 3.03
N TYR A 198 9.94 21.28 2.26
CA TYR A 198 8.89 22.15 2.80
C TYR A 198 7.85 21.38 3.63
N MET A 199 7.75 20.06 3.45
CA MET A 199 6.83 19.20 4.19
C MET A 199 7.47 18.55 5.44
N SER A 200 8.69 18.93 5.83
CA SER A 200 9.42 18.28 6.93
C SER A 200 8.68 18.33 8.27
N SER A 201 7.93 19.41 8.55
CA SER A 201 7.10 19.51 9.75
C SER A 201 5.94 18.51 9.76
N ALA A 202 5.39 18.18 8.59
CA ALA A 202 4.36 17.16 8.44
C ALA A 202 4.93 15.76 8.68
N VAL A 203 6.15 15.48 8.22
CA VAL A 203 6.85 14.21 8.51
C VAL A 203 7.02 14.01 10.02
N ALA A 204 7.51 15.02 10.75
CA ALA A 204 7.72 14.92 12.19
C ALA A 204 6.43 14.55 12.94
N ARG A 205 5.32 15.24 12.65
CA ARG A 205 4.01 14.93 13.23
C ARG A 205 3.55 13.50 12.89
N MET A 206 3.74 13.07 11.65
CA MET A 206 3.32 11.74 11.21
C MET A 206 4.21 10.63 11.78
N GLN A 207 5.49 10.88 12.02
CA GLN A 207 6.39 9.93 12.68
C GLN A 207 5.94 9.62 14.11
N ASP A 208 5.51 10.62 14.86
CA ASP A 208 5.01 10.42 16.23
C ASP A 208 3.73 9.57 16.23
N LEU A 209 2.78 9.88 15.35
CA LEU A 209 1.55 9.10 15.20
C LEU A 209 1.82 7.67 14.72
N ALA A 210 2.75 7.49 13.79
CA ALA A 210 3.05 6.18 13.21
C ALA A 210 3.63 5.19 14.22
N ARG A 211 4.14 5.65 15.38
CA ARG A 211 4.61 4.78 16.47
C ARG A 211 3.48 4.08 17.21
N SER A 212 2.28 4.66 17.23
CA SER A 212 1.12 4.04 17.88
C SER A 212 0.30 3.13 16.95
N VAL A 213 0.70 3.00 15.68
CA VAL A 213 -0.01 2.18 14.70
C VAL A 213 0.54 0.76 14.74
N THR A 214 -0.35 -0.21 14.97
CA THR A 214 -0.04 -1.63 14.79
C THR A 214 0.18 -1.93 13.31
N VAL A 215 1.32 -2.54 13.00
CA VAL A 215 1.71 -2.94 11.65
C VAL A 215 1.86 -4.46 11.55
N HIS A 216 1.65 -4.99 10.35
CA HIS A 216 1.89 -6.39 10.02
C HIS A 216 2.71 -6.48 8.73
N ASP A 217 3.42 -7.58 8.54
CA ASP A 217 4.07 -7.81 7.25
C ASP A 217 3.01 -7.98 6.15
N PRO A 218 3.20 -7.32 4.99
CA PRO A 218 2.23 -7.32 3.91
C PRO A 218 2.02 -8.72 3.34
N ARG A 219 0.76 -9.05 3.07
CA ARG A 219 0.34 -10.33 2.46
C ARG A 219 0.46 -10.36 0.94
N VAL A 220 0.69 -9.21 0.33
CA VAL A 220 0.88 -9.01 -1.12
C VAL A 220 2.05 -8.04 -1.28
N LYS A 221 2.87 -8.21 -2.33
CA LYS A 221 4.03 -7.34 -2.57
C LYS A 221 3.56 -5.87 -2.59
N VAL A 222 4.20 -5.00 -1.82
CA VAL A 222 3.94 -3.55 -1.81
C VAL A 222 5.12 -2.85 -2.44
N ILE A 223 4.89 -2.09 -3.51
CA ILE A 223 5.93 -1.28 -4.16
C ILE A 223 5.96 0.11 -3.51
N SER A 224 7.15 0.54 -3.06
CA SER A 224 7.37 1.85 -2.44
C SER A 224 7.66 2.94 -3.46
N ASN A 225 7.03 4.11 -3.28
CA ASN A 225 7.29 5.31 -4.08
C ASN A 225 8.70 5.89 -3.90
N LYS A 226 9.42 5.53 -2.84
CA LYS A 226 10.76 6.07 -2.55
C LYS A 226 11.79 5.68 -3.62
N ASP A 227 11.77 4.42 -4.01
CA ASP A 227 12.83 3.78 -4.81
C ASP A 227 12.29 2.68 -5.75
N GLY A 228 10.97 2.46 -5.80
CA GLY A 228 10.36 1.37 -6.56
C GLY A 228 10.56 -0.01 -5.91
N ALA A 229 11.21 -0.13 -4.76
CA ALA A 229 11.49 -1.43 -4.17
C ALA A 229 10.20 -2.10 -3.64
N ILE A 230 10.18 -3.44 -3.70
CA ILE A 230 9.21 -4.25 -2.97
C ILE A 230 9.59 -4.24 -1.49
N VAL A 231 8.63 -3.90 -0.64
CA VAL A 231 8.83 -3.84 0.81
C VAL A 231 8.19 -5.06 1.46
N HIS A 232 8.96 -5.73 2.31
CA HIS A 232 8.57 -7.01 2.94
C HIS A 232 8.14 -6.86 4.40
N HIS A 233 8.48 -5.76 5.07
CA HIS A 233 8.17 -5.55 6.48
C HIS A 233 7.13 -4.45 6.68
N GLY A 234 6.14 -4.72 7.55
CA GLY A 234 5.05 -3.78 7.80
C GLY A 234 5.51 -2.42 8.34
N ARG A 235 6.51 -2.44 9.23
CA ARG A 235 7.12 -1.23 9.79
C ARG A 235 7.79 -0.39 8.71
N ASP A 236 8.56 -1.03 7.83
CA ASP A 236 9.23 -0.37 6.71
C ASP A 236 8.23 0.23 5.72
N VAL A 237 7.11 -0.45 5.44
CA VAL A 237 6.03 0.10 4.62
C VAL A 237 5.54 1.43 5.21
N LEU A 238 5.21 1.44 6.49
CA LEU A 238 4.66 2.64 7.14
C LEU A 238 5.72 3.76 7.26
N ASP A 239 6.97 3.42 7.59
CA ASP A 239 8.06 4.42 7.67
C ASP A 239 8.36 5.06 6.32
N ARG A 240 8.31 4.27 5.24
CA ARG A 240 8.45 4.77 3.87
C ARG A 240 7.30 5.71 3.51
N ILE A 241 6.06 5.36 3.81
CA ILE A 241 4.88 6.22 3.57
C ILE A 241 4.99 7.54 4.33
N VAL A 242 5.46 7.51 5.58
CA VAL A 242 5.64 8.72 6.39
C VAL A 242 6.76 9.59 5.82
N GLY A 243 7.93 9.02 5.53
CA GLY A 243 9.05 9.75 4.95
C GLY A 243 8.74 10.31 3.56
N GLN A 244 7.90 9.62 2.80
CA GLN A 244 7.48 9.98 1.45
C GLN A 244 6.76 11.34 1.37
N ILE A 245 6.20 11.85 2.47
CA ILE A 245 5.59 13.18 2.54
C ILE A 245 6.56 14.30 2.11
N ALA A 246 7.85 14.18 2.48
CA ALA A 246 8.90 15.15 2.17
C ALA A 246 9.97 14.64 1.18
N ASN A 247 9.72 13.50 0.53
CA ASN A 247 10.64 12.91 -0.44
C ASN A 247 9.96 12.67 -1.80
N PRO A 248 10.70 12.75 -2.91
CA PRO A 248 10.14 12.54 -4.25
C PRO A 248 9.39 11.22 -4.42
N VAL A 249 8.32 11.27 -5.21
CA VAL A 249 7.59 10.09 -5.68
C VAL A 249 8.22 9.58 -6.97
N ARG A 250 8.84 8.41 -6.91
CA ARG A 250 9.47 7.70 -8.03
C ARG A 250 8.53 6.68 -8.65
N TRP A 251 7.44 7.18 -9.21
CA TRP A 251 6.46 6.32 -9.90
C TRP A 251 7.02 5.71 -11.19
N ASP A 252 8.02 6.36 -11.81
CA ASP A 252 8.84 5.78 -12.87
C ASP A 252 9.48 4.45 -12.45
N LEU A 253 10.03 4.38 -11.22
CA LEU A 253 10.63 3.16 -10.67
C LEU A 253 9.56 2.15 -10.23
N CYS A 254 8.41 2.62 -9.75
CA CYS A 254 7.28 1.73 -9.47
C CYS A 254 6.81 1.02 -10.76
N MET A 255 6.67 1.75 -11.87
CA MET A 255 6.27 1.16 -13.16
C MET A 255 7.34 0.21 -13.70
N ARG A 256 8.62 0.53 -13.55
CA ARG A 256 9.71 -0.40 -13.89
C ARG A 256 9.61 -1.70 -13.11
N THR A 257 9.31 -1.62 -11.81
CA THR A 257 9.13 -2.82 -10.98
C THR A 257 7.90 -3.62 -11.39
N LEU A 258 6.82 -2.97 -11.83
CA LEU A 258 5.65 -3.68 -12.41
C LEU A 258 6.04 -4.42 -13.70
N GLU A 259 6.88 -3.82 -14.55
CA GLU A 259 7.43 -4.44 -15.75
C GLU A 259 8.32 -5.65 -15.43
N ASP A 260 9.29 -5.47 -14.52
CA ASP A 260 10.24 -6.49 -14.10
C ASP A 260 9.53 -7.71 -13.46
N LEU A 261 8.41 -7.47 -12.77
CA LEU A 261 7.54 -8.53 -12.23
C LEU A 261 6.72 -9.27 -13.30
N GLY A 262 6.73 -8.81 -14.56
CA GLY A 262 5.91 -9.40 -15.62
C GLY A 262 4.41 -9.19 -15.37
N VAL A 263 4.01 -8.02 -14.87
CA VAL A 263 2.61 -7.66 -14.72
C VAL A 263 1.94 -7.63 -16.10
N THR A 264 0.83 -8.35 -16.23
CA THR A 264 0.11 -8.49 -17.50
C THR A 264 -1.20 -7.71 -17.51
N ALA A 265 -1.72 -7.37 -16.32
CA ALA A 265 -2.93 -6.59 -16.17
C ALA A 265 -2.85 -5.69 -14.92
N ILE A 266 -3.44 -4.50 -15.01
CA ILE A 266 -3.50 -3.52 -13.91
C ILE A 266 -4.93 -3.00 -13.76
N ILE A 267 -5.41 -2.97 -12.51
CA ILE A 267 -6.64 -2.27 -12.13
C ILE A 267 -6.28 -1.06 -11.28
N GLU A 268 -6.71 0.14 -11.71
CA GLU A 268 -6.64 1.35 -10.91
C GLU A 268 -7.90 1.50 -10.06
N MET A 269 -7.72 1.73 -8.76
CA MET A 269 -8.81 1.91 -7.79
C MET A 269 -9.49 3.28 -7.93
N PRO A 270 -10.74 3.43 -7.46
CA PRO A 270 -11.48 4.68 -7.58
C PRO A 270 -10.83 5.81 -6.75
N PRO A 271 -10.88 7.06 -7.21
CA PRO A 271 -11.31 7.50 -8.54
C PRO A 271 -10.22 7.22 -9.60
N ALA A 272 -10.55 6.42 -10.61
CA ALA A 272 -9.57 5.90 -11.56
C ALA A 272 -9.47 6.69 -12.87
N GLY A 273 -8.29 6.67 -13.48
CA GLY A 273 -8.01 7.13 -14.84
C GLY A 273 -6.59 7.69 -15.01
N THR A 274 -6.07 8.36 -13.98
CA THR A 274 -4.80 9.07 -14.04
C THR A 274 -3.62 8.12 -14.19
N LEU A 275 -3.53 7.10 -13.33
CA LEU A 275 -2.45 6.13 -13.39
C LEU A 275 -2.56 5.24 -14.61
N ILE A 276 -3.78 4.89 -15.04
CA ILE A 276 -4.01 4.14 -16.28
C ILE A 276 -3.45 4.90 -17.49
N GLY A 277 -3.61 6.23 -17.52
CA GLY A 277 -3.02 7.07 -18.56
C GLY A 277 -1.49 7.02 -18.60
N LEU A 278 -0.83 7.01 -17.43
CA LEU A 278 0.63 6.87 -17.33
C LEU A 278 1.09 5.47 -17.73
N ILE A 279 0.43 4.44 -17.21
CA ILE A 279 0.73 3.03 -17.46
C ILE A 279 0.63 2.72 -18.96
N LYS A 280 -0.43 3.15 -19.65
CA LYS A 280 -0.58 2.91 -21.10
C LYS A 280 0.57 3.47 -21.94
N ARG A 281 1.23 4.53 -21.48
CA ARG A 281 2.40 5.12 -22.16
C ARG A 281 3.70 4.41 -21.78
N ALA A 282 3.84 4.01 -20.52
CA ALA A 282 5.07 3.42 -20.00
C ALA A 282 5.19 1.91 -20.26
N LEU A 283 4.07 1.18 -20.23
CA LEU A 283 4.02 -0.29 -20.24
C LEU A 283 3.12 -0.79 -21.39
N PRO A 284 3.55 -0.67 -22.65
CA PRO A 284 2.77 -1.14 -23.79
C PRO A 284 2.54 -2.66 -23.71
N GLY A 285 1.30 -3.09 -23.96
CA GLY A 285 0.92 -4.52 -23.92
C GLY A 285 0.36 -5.00 -22.58
N VAL A 286 0.43 -4.19 -21.52
CA VAL A 286 -0.27 -4.47 -20.26
C VAL A 286 -1.75 -4.11 -20.41
N GLU A 287 -2.64 -5.04 -20.07
CA GLU A 287 -4.08 -4.76 -20.07
C GLU A 287 -4.43 -3.86 -18.87
N THR A 288 -5.30 -2.88 -19.06
CA THR A 288 -5.57 -1.86 -18.03
C THR A 288 -7.05 -1.63 -17.85
N LEU A 289 -7.52 -1.56 -16.60
CA LEU A 289 -8.90 -1.21 -16.26
C LEU A 289 -8.91 -0.09 -15.21
N ALA A 290 -9.70 0.95 -15.46
CA ALA A 290 -9.97 2.03 -14.52
C ALA A 290 -11.30 1.74 -13.80
N LEU A 291 -11.28 1.44 -12.50
CA LEU A 291 -12.49 1.22 -11.72
C LEU A 291 -13.07 2.57 -11.29
N LYS A 292 -14.03 3.11 -12.05
CA LYS A 292 -14.62 4.44 -11.82
C LYS A 292 -15.92 4.36 -11.05
N THR A 293 -16.79 3.43 -11.44
CA THR A 293 -18.11 3.23 -10.84
C THR A 293 -18.36 1.73 -10.59
N PRO A 294 -19.41 1.37 -9.84
CA PRO A 294 -19.79 -0.03 -9.67
C PRO A 294 -20.12 -0.76 -10.98
N GLU A 295 -20.47 -0.06 -12.06
CA GLU A 295 -20.72 -0.65 -13.37
C GLU A 295 -19.46 -1.29 -13.98
N ASP A 296 -18.27 -0.88 -13.53
CA ASP A 296 -16.99 -1.44 -13.98
C ASP A 296 -16.64 -2.76 -13.26
N ILE A 297 -17.33 -3.12 -12.18
CA ILE A 297 -17.04 -4.31 -11.36
C ILE A 297 -17.05 -5.61 -12.19
N PRO A 298 -18.05 -5.89 -13.05
CA PRO A 298 -18.04 -7.10 -13.86
C PRO A 298 -16.79 -7.22 -14.75
N ALA A 299 -16.36 -6.13 -15.37
CA ALA A 299 -15.15 -6.11 -16.21
C ALA A 299 -13.87 -6.29 -15.37
N ALA A 300 -13.83 -5.69 -14.17
CA ALA A 300 -12.73 -5.88 -13.22
C ALA A 300 -12.63 -7.35 -12.76
N LEU A 301 -13.75 -8.00 -12.46
CA LEU A 301 -13.81 -9.40 -12.06
C LEU A 301 -13.37 -10.35 -13.20
N ASP A 302 -13.74 -10.07 -14.46
CA ASP A 302 -13.25 -10.80 -15.62
C ASP A 302 -11.72 -10.68 -15.76
N LEU A 303 -11.18 -9.46 -15.64
CA LEU A 303 -9.74 -9.22 -15.69
C LEU A 303 -9.00 -9.96 -14.56
N ILE A 304 -9.58 -9.97 -13.35
CA ILE A 304 -9.09 -10.74 -12.20
C ILE A 304 -9.10 -12.24 -12.49
N ALA A 305 -10.16 -12.77 -13.10
CA ALA A 305 -10.26 -14.19 -13.41
C ALA A 305 -9.16 -14.64 -14.40
N ARG A 306 -8.86 -13.82 -15.41
CA ARG A 306 -7.85 -14.13 -16.44
C ARG A 306 -6.40 -13.98 -15.92
N HIS A 307 -6.10 -12.88 -15.25
CA HIS A 307 -4.72 -12.50 -14.90
C HIS A 307 -4.33 -12.75 -13.45
N GLY A 308 -5.31 -13.01 -12.58
CA GLY A 308 -5.08 -13.19 -11.16
C GLY A 308 -4.19 -14.38 -10.87
N ARG A 309 -3.14 -14.16 -10.09
CA ARG A 309 -2.19 -15.17 -9.63
C ARG A 309 -1.85 -14.87 -8.17
N PRO A 310 -1.70 -15.90 -7.32
CA PRO A 310 -1.31 -15.69 -5.93
C PRO A 310 0.03 -14.96 -5.86
N SER A 311 0.19 -14.10 -4.86
CA SER A 311 1.49 -13.52 -4.56
C SER A 311 2.44 -14.60 -4.06
N THR A 312 3.67 -14.65 -4.56
CA THR A 312 4.70 -15.59 -4.06
C THR A 312 5.15 -15.30 -2.63
N LEU A 313 4.69 -14.19 -2.02
CA LEU A 313 4.81 -13.97 -0.57
C LEU A 313 3.97 -14.94 0.26
N ILE A 314 2.99 -15.63 -0.35
CA ILE A 314 1.97 -16.40 0.37
C ILE A 314 2.44 -17.80 0.79
N ASP A 315 3.58 -18.30 0.32
CA ASP A 315 3.92 -19.71 0.56
C ASP A 315 4.59 -19.99 1.92
N GLN A 316 4.83 -18.96 2.74
CA GLN A 316 5.45 -19.13 4.05
C GLN A 316 4.76 -18.19 5.05
N PRO A 317 3.85 -18.67 5.92
CA PRO A 317 3.46 -17.87 7.08
C PRO A 317 4.74 -17.48 7.85
N THR A 318 4.87 -16.24 8.34
CA THR A 318 6.11 -15.79 9.03
C THR A 318 6.49 -16.72 10.19
N TRP A 319 5.52 -17.41 10.77
CA TRP A 319 5.68 -18.53 11.69
C TRP A 319 4.41 -19.39 11.72
N ARG A 320 4.54 -20.66 12.09
CA ARG A 320 3.48 -21.63 12.40
C ARG A 320 3.54 -21.94 13.89
N MET A 321 2.43 -22.34 14.50
CA MET A 321 2.36 -22.66 15.92
C MET A 321 1.74 -24.03 16.12
N LEU A 322 2.40 -24.85 16.94
CA LEU A 322 1.86 -26.13 17.39
C LEU A 322 1.28 -25.97 18.79
N VAL A 323 0.17 -26.66 19.04
CA VAL A 323 -0.61 -26.55 20.28
C VAL A 323 -0.80 -27.91 20.91
N ALA A 324 -1.03 -27.96 22.22
CA ALA A 324 -1.32 -29.19 22.92
C ALA A 324 -2.69 -29.76 22.49
N PRO A 325 -2.79 -31.05 22.11
CA PRO A 325 -4.04 -31.66 21.70
C PRO A 325 -4.98 -31.93 22.88
N PHE A 326 -4.42 -32.17 24.07
CA PHE A 326 -5.15 -32.44 25.31
C PHE A 326 -4.36 -31.94 26.53
N ALA A 327 -4.97 -32.04 27.72
CA ALA A 327 -4.32 -31.67 28.97
C ALA A 327 -3.29 -32.72 29.43
N GLY A 328 -2.04 -32.33 29.67
CA GLY A 328 -0.99 -33.27 30.07
C GLY A 328 0.32 -32.57 30.43
N THR A 329 1.40 -33.33 30.51
CA THR A 329 2.76 -32.82 30.68
C THR A 329 3.46 -32.80 29.33
N PHE A 330 4.02 -31.65 28.96
CA PHE A 330 4.76 -31.48 27.72
C PHE A 330 6.23 -31.92 27.87
N HIS A 331 6.73 -32.67 26.90
CA HIS A 331 8.13 -33.06 26.79
C HIS A 331 8.65 -32.71 25.39
N ARG A 332 9.80 -32.04 25.31
CA ARG A 332 10.46 -31.62 24.07
C ARG A 332 11.36 -32.74 23.56
N ASP A 333 11.37 -32.95 22.25
CA ASP A 333 12.28 -33.90 21.57
C ASP A 333 13.24 -33.17 20.59
N ALA A 334 13.23 -31.83 20.57
CA ALA A 334 14.05 -30.98 19.71
C ALA A 334 14.49 -29.70 20.45
N GLU A 335 15.49 -29.01 19.91
CA GLU A 335 16.07 -27.79 20.48
C GLU A 335 15.69 -26.53 19.67
N LEU A 336 15.84 -25.36 20.31
CA LEU A 336 15.68 -24.07 19.63
C LEU A 336 16.68 -23.95 18.47
N GLY A 337 16.19 -23.60 17.27
CA GLY A 337 17.00 -23.49 16.06
C GLY A 337 17.09 -24.77 15.22
N ASP A 338 16.57 -25.91 15.70
CA ASP A 338 16.53 -27.14 14.93
C ASP A 338 15.61 -27.02 13.71
N GLU A 339 16.05 -27.58 12.59
CA GLU A 339 15.24 -27.75 11.38
C GLU A 339 14.45 -29.06 11.47
N ILE A 340 13.13 -28.94 11.47
CA ILE A 340 12.19 -30.04 11.61
C ILE A 340 11.62 -30.39 10.24
N ALA A 341 11.81 -31.64 9.83
CA ALA A 341 11.24 -32.17 8.60
C ALA A 341 9.70 -32.22 8.67
N ARG A 342 9.06 -32.26 7.49
CA ARG A 342 7.61 -32.44 7.40
C ARG A 342 7.16 -33.71 8.11
N ASP A 343 6.09 -33.60 8.90
CA ASP A 343 5.47 -34.65 9.70
C ASP A 343 6.38 -35.24 10.81
N ALA A 344 7.56 -34.67 11.06
CA ALA A 344 8.44 -35.07 12.14
C ALA A 344 7.93 -34.58 13.51
N SER A 345 8.22 -35.34 14.57
CA SER A 345 7.91 -34.97 15.95
C SER A 345 8.82 -33.84 16.44
N VAL A 346 8.24 -32.88 17.17
CA VAL A 346 8.98 -31.86 17.94
C VAL A 346 8.97 -32.13 19.44
N GLY A 347 8.16 -33.09 19.89
CA GLY A 347 7.90 -33.37 21.29
C GLY A 347 6.62 -34.18 21.48
N ARG A 348 6.16 -34.32 22.72
CA ARG A 348 4.99 -35.12 23.08
C ARG A 348 4.24 -34.51 24.26
N VAL A 349 2.95 -34.78 24.33
CA VAL A 349 2.13 -34.50 25.52
C VAL A 349 1.71 -35.82 26.15
N VAL A 350 2.02 -35.98 27.45
CA VAL A 350 1.79 -37.21 28.21
C VAL A 350 0.73 -36.98 29.29
N ALA A 351 -0.30 -37.81 29.30
CA ALA A 351 -1.29 -37.92 30.36
C ALA A 351 -1.34 -39.36 30.91
N LYS A 352 -2.04 -39.58 32.02
CA LYS A 352 -2.09 -40.90 32.71
C LYS A 352 -2.52 -42.09 31.83
N ARG A 353 -3.23 -41.84 30.72
CA ARG A 353 -3.80 -42.87 29.83
C ARG A 353 -3.56 -42.59 28.35
N GLU A 354 -2.86 -41.52 28.01
CA GLU A 354 -2.69 -41.06 26.63
C GLU A 354 -1.30 -40.45 26.47
N ASN A 355 -0.64 -40.74 25.36
CA ASN A 355 0.66 -40.18 25.01
C ASN A 355 0.65 -39.94 23.50
N THR A 356 0.72 -38.67 23.11
CA THR A 356 0.59 -38.25 21.72
C THR A 356 1.76 -37.37 21.32
N GLU A 357 2.38 -37.73 20.21
CA GLU A 357 3.43 -36.93 19.58
C GLU A 357 2.85 -35.65 18.98
N ILE A 358 3.60 -34.57 19.13
CA ILE A 358 3.33 -33.29 18.50
C ILE A 358 4.16 -33.24 17.23
N THR A 359 3.51 -33.46 16.10
CA THR A 359 4.18 -33.44 14.79
C THR A 359 4.09 -32.07 14.14
N ALA A 360 5.07 -31.73 13.31
CA ALA A 360 5.09 -30.52 12.49
C ALA A 360 4.57 -30.82 11.07
N PRO A 361 3.28 -30.61 10.73
CA PRO A 361 2.68 -31.13 9.49
C PRO A 361 3.27 -30.55 8.20
N HIS A 362 4.06 -29.48 8.33
CA HIS A 362 4.65 -28.74 7.23
C HIS A 362 6.15 -28.46 7.41
N GLY A 363 6.78 -29.01 8.47
CA GLY A 363 8.17 -28.71 8.84
C GLY A 363 8.43 -27.23 9.17
N GLY A 364 9.70 -26.92 9.43
CA GLY A 364 10.20 -25.57 9.70
C GLY A 364 11.34 -25.55 10.74
N VAL A 365 11.92 -24.37 10.96
CA VAL A 365 12.93 -24.13 12.00
C VAL A 365 12.25 -23.72 13.31
N ILE A 366 12.61 -24.34 14.43
CA ILE A 366 12.10 -23.94 15.75
C ILE A 366 12.66 -22.55 16.10
N ILE A 367 11.79 -21.56 16.28
CA ILE A 367 12.20 -20.18 16.57
C ILE A 367 11.85 -19.73 18.00
N GLU A 368 10.94 -20.43 18.67
CA GLU A 368 10.53 -20.09 20.03
C GLU A 368 9.79 -21.26 20.67
N TRP A 369 10.13 -21.59 21.91
CA TRP A 369 9.33 -22.47 22.76
C TRP A 369 8.41 -21.64 23.66
N LEU A 370 7.12 -21.98 23.67
CA LEU A 370 6.08 -21.32 24.46
C LEU A 370 5.66 -22.14 25.70
N ALA A 371 6.12 -23.39 25.78
CA ALA A 371 6.00 -24.27 26.95
C ALA A 371 7.35 -24.95 27.22
N GLU A 372 7.72 -25.09 28.50
CA GLU A 372 8.97 -25.70 28.98
C GLU A 372 8.91 -27.22 29.15
N GLU A 373 10.09 -27.84 29.20
CA GLU A 373 10.22 -29.27 29.48
C GLU A 373 9.58 -29.59 30.85
N GLY A 374 8.59 -30.48 30.85
CA GLY A 374 7.86 -30.84 32.07
C GLY A 374 6.68 -29.93 32.43
N ASP A 375 6.37 -28.92 31.61
CA ASP A 375 5.25 -28.02 31.89
C ASP A 375 3.89 -28.73 31.79
N PRO A 376 2.94 -28.45 32.71
CA PRO A 376 1.55 -28.81 32.52
C PRO A 376 0.90 -27.93 31.45
N VAL A 377 0.23 -28.55 30.49
CA VAL A 377 -0.41 -27.88 29.35
C VAL A 377 -1.90 -28.22 29.27
N SER A 378 -2.69 -27.29 28.74
CA SER A 378 -4.13 -27.43 28.48
C SER A 378 -4.43 -27.63 26.99
N PRO A 379 -5.58 -28.22 26.60
CA PRO A 379 -5.94 -28.37 25.19
C PRO A 379 -5.95 -27.00 24.47
N GLY A 380 -5.30 -26.92 23.32
CA GLY A 380 -5.15 -25.68 22.55
C GLY A 380 -4.05 -24.73 23.06
N GLN A 381 -3.36 -25.05 24.15
CA GLN A 381 -2.25 -24.23 24.66
C GLN A 381 -1.08 -24.23 23.67
N PRO A 382 -0.55 -23.05 23.29
CA PRO A 382 0.67 -22.96 22.46
C PRO A 382 1.88 -23.65 23.08
N LEU A 383 2.59 -24.43 22.28
CA LEU A 383 3.79 -25.16 22.71
C LEU A 383 5.05 -24.62 22.06
N VAL A 384 5.02 -24.37 20.75
CA VAL A 384 6.20 -24.00 19.96
C VAL A 384 5.80 -23.21 18.72
N ARG A 385 6.68 -22.28 18.32
CA ARG A 385 6.62 -21.60 17.02
C ARG A 385 7.71 -22.11 16.09
N LEU A 386 7.34 -22.37 14.84
CA LEU A 386 8.25 -22.75 13.77
C LEU A 386 8.23 -21.70 12.67
N HIS A 387 9.39 -21.22 12.23
CA HIS A 387 9.50 -20.48 10.98
C HIS A 387 9.50 -21.48 9.82
N PRO A 388 8.63 -21.34 8.81
CA PRO A 388 8.66 -22.22 7.65
C PRO A 388 10.01 -22.19 6.94
N THR A 389 10.44 -23.35 6.44
CA THR A 389 11.56 -23.45 5.51
C THR A 389 10.99 -23.41 4.10
N GLY A 390 11.54 -22.52 3.27
CA GLY A 390 11.08 -22.34 1.89
C GLY A 390 11.47 -23.54 1.04
N GLU A 391 10.49 -24.30 0.55
CA GLU A 391 10.69 -25.02 -0.70
C GLU A 391 10.84 -23.95 -1.79
N LEU A 392 12.06 -23.74 -2.28
CA LEU A 392 12.24 -23.21 -3.63
C LEU A 392 11.51 -24.19 -4.55
N PRO A 393 10.56 -23.74 -5.41
CA PRO A 393 10.05 -24.60 -6.46
C PRO A 393 11.24 -25.10 -7.28
N GLY A 394 11.33 -26.42 -7.43
CA GLY A 394 12.46 -27.12 -8.03
C GLY A 394 12.97 -26.41 -9.28
N GLY A 395 14.25 -26.03 -9.23
CA GLY A 395 15.02 -25.83 -10.44
C GLY A 395 15.26 -27.21 -11.05
N ASP A 396 14.44 -27.57 -12.04
CA ASP A 396 14.83 -28.62 -12.96
C ASP A 396 15.98 -28.09 -13.83
N HIS A 397 17.03 -28.91 -13.86
CA HIS A 397 18.25 -28.77 -14.64
C HIS A 397 18.04 -28.77 -16.15
#